data_AF-A0A920R9Z8-F1
#
_entry.id   AF-A0A920R9Z8-F1
#
_cell.length_a   1.000
_cell.length_b   1.000
_cell.length_c   1.000
_cell.angle_alpha   90.00
_cell.angle_beta   90.00
_cell.angle_gamma   90.00
#
_symmetry.space_group_name_H-M   'P 1'
#
loop_
_entity.id
_entity.type
_entity.pdbx_description
1 polymer ?
#
loop_
_entity_poly.entity_id
_entity_poly.type
_entity_poly.pdbx_seq_one_letter_code
_entity_poly.pdbx_strand_id
1 'polypeptide(L)' 'MRSSSKKPIINEFIEADEVRLVGADGSQVGVVSIEDALAAAEDAKLDLVLIAPDADPQSL' A
#
# COMPACT_ATOMS: atom_id res chain seq x y z
N MET A 1 -18.09 -12.14 11.43
CA MET A 1 -16.89 -12.85 11.95
C MET A 1 -15.84 -12.70 10.85
N ARG A 2 -14.68 -12.04 10.98
CA ARG A 2 -13.83 -11.68 12.11
C ARG A 2 -13.41 -10.21 11.94
N SER A 3 -13.70 -9.36 12.93
CA SER A 3 -12.92 -8.14 13.14
C SER A 3 -11.61 -8.61 13.77
N SER A 4 -10.67 -9.06 12.95
CA SER A 4 -9.29 -9.22 13.42
C SER A 4 -8.69 -7.83 13.28
N SER A 5 -8.54 -7.13 14.39
CA SER A 5 -7.94 -5.80 14.48
C SER A 5 -6.42 -5.85 14.20
N LYS A 6 -6.00 -6.56 13.14
CA LYS A 6 -4.61 -6.50 12.67
C LYS A 6 -4.33 -5.03 12.39
N LYS A 7 -3.38 -4.48 13.12
CA LYS A 7 -2.93 -3.12 12.92
C LYS A 7 -2.40 -3.04 11.47
N PRO A 8 -2.83 -2.05 10.67
CA PRO A 8 -2.31 -1.90 9.33
C PRO A 8 -0.80 -1.70 9.38
N ILE A 9 -0.11 -2.33 8.44
CA ILE A 9 1.32 -2.12 8.20
C ILE A 9 1.42 -0.84 7.38
N ILE A 10 2.31 0.07 7.77
CA ILE A 10 2.43 1.40 7.16
C ILE A 10 3.88 1.72 6.81
N ASN A 11 4.07 2.55 5.79
CA ASN A 11 5.35 3.16 5.43
C ASN A 11 6.52 2.14 5.43
N GLU A 12 7.57 2.40 6.22
CA GLU A 12 8.80 1.60 6.30
C GLU A 12 8.61 0.17 6.83
N PHE A 13 7.44 -0.13 7.40
CA PHE A 13 7.12 -1.47 7.89
C PHE A 13 6.61 -2.40 6.78
N ILE A 14 6.41 -1.87 5.57
CA ILE A 14 6.01 -2.65 4.40
C ILE A 14 7.24 -3.33 3.80
N GLU A 15 7.28 -4.67 3.89
CA GLU A 15 8.41 -5.49 3.43
C GLU A 15 8.23 -6.03 2.00
N ALA A 16 7.21 -5.57 1.26
CA ALA A 16 6.95 -6.02 -0.11
C ALA A 16 7.90 -5.35 -1.12
N ASP A 17 8.35 -6.09 -2.13
CA ASP A 17 9.15 -5.51 -3.23
C ASP A 17 8.30 -4.66 -4.18
N GLU A 18 7.08 -5.13 -4.49
CA GLU A 18 6.12 -4.48 -5.38
C GLU A 18 4.74 -4.40 -4.73
N VAL A 19 4.05 -3.30 -4.98
CA VAL A 19 2.70 -3.04 -4.45
C VAL A 19 1.79 -2.46 -5.52
N ARG A 20 0.49 -2.76 -5.41
CA ARG A 20 -0.52 -2.06 -6.18
C ARG A 20 -0.90 -0.76 -5.46
N LEU A 21 -0.54 0.37 -6.05
CA LEU A 21 -0.78 1.69 -5.46
C LEU A 21 -2.16 2.24 -5.86
N VAL A 22 -2.90 2.67 -4.85
CA VAL A 22 -4.18 3.38 -4.98
C VAL A 22 -4.02 4.75 -4.33
N GLY A 23 -4.28 5.81 -5.09
CA GLY A 23 -4.23 7.19 -4.60
C GLY A 23 -5.34 7.49 -3.59
N ALA A 24 -5.16 8.54 -2.80
CA ALA A 24 -6.13 8.96 -1.77
C ALA A 24 -7.49 9.39 -2.34
N ASP A 25 -7.53 9.76 -3.61
CA ASP A 25 -8.75 10.07 -4.38
C ASP A 25 -9.44 8.81 -4.93
N GLY A 26 -8.84 7.63 -4.73
CA GLY A 26 -9.31 6.35 -5.28
C GLY A 26 -8.77 6.07 -6.69
N SER A 27 -7.84 6.88 -7.20
CA SER A 27 -7.19 6.62 -8.49
C SER A 27 -6.31 5.36 -8.42
N GLN A 28 -6.39 4.51 -9.43
CA GLN A 28 -5.49 3.35 -9.55
C GLN A 28 -4.25 3.77 -10.31
N VAL A 29 -3.10 3.80 -9.63
CA VAL A 29 -1.80 4.13 -10.25
C VAL A 29 -1.25 2.91 -10.98
N GLY A 30 -1.42 1.71 -10.40
CA GLY A 30 -0.95 0.44 -10.96
C GLY A 30 -0.03 -0.30 -10.00
N VAL A 31 0.70 -1.29 -10.52
CA VAL A 31 1.77 -1.99 -9.78
C VAL A 31 3.04 -1.17 -9.90
N VAL A 32 3.61 -0.81 -8.76
CA VAL A 32 4.83 0.00 -8.63
C VAL A 32 5.75 -0.62 -7.59
N SER A 33 7.01 -0.19 -7.56
CA SER A 33 7.93 -0.56 -6.49
C SER A 33 7.46 0.02 -5.15
N ILE A 34 7.84 -0.60 -4.04
CA ILE A 34 7.56 -0.04 -2.71
C ILE A 34 8.20 1.34 -2.53
N GLU A 35 9.38 1.56 -3.11
CA GLU A 35 10.10 2.83 -3.05
C GLU A 35 9.30 3.95 -3.73
N ASP A 36 8.74 3.69 -4.92
CA ASP A 36 7.89 4.65 -5.64
C ASP A 36 6.59 4.93 -4.86
N ALA A 37 6.01 3.90 -4.23
CA ALA A 37 4.80 4.06 -3.43
C ALA A 37 5.04 4.91 -2.17
N LEU A 38 6.19 4.74 -1.52
CA LEU A 38 6.61 5.56 -0.38
C LEU A 38 6.86 7.00 -0.79
N ALA A 39 7.58 7.21 -1.90
CA ALA A 39 7.82 8.55 -2.44
C ALA A 39 6.50 9.27 -2.78
N ALA A 40 5.56 8.58 -3.43
CA ALA A 40 4.24 9.14 -3.72
C ALA A 40 3.45 9.51 -2.46
N ALA A 41 3.57 8.71 -1.40
CA ALA A 41 2.95 9.01 -0.11
C ALA A 41 3.61 10.24 0.56
N GLU A 42 4.94 10.33 0.55
CA GLU A 42 5.69 11.49 1.06
C GLU A 42 5.35 12.78 0.31
N ASP A 43 5.31 12.74 -1.03
CA ASP A 43 4.94 13.89 -1.88
C ASP A 43 3.51 14.37 -1.60
N ALA A 44 2.61 13.42 -1.35
CA ALA A 44 1.23 13.72 -0.94
C ALA A 44 1.10 14.12 0.54
N LYS A 45 2.17 13.98 1.35
CA LYS A 45 2.17 14.13 2.81
C LYS A 45 1.14 13.23 3.50
N LEU A 46 1.04 11.99 3.01
CA LEU A 46 0.15 10.95 3.52
C LEU A 46 0.97 9.73 3.96
N ASP A 47 0.35 8.85 4.74
CA ASP A 47 0.91 7.56 5.08
C ASP A 47 0.53 6.51 4.04
N LEU A 48 1.49 5.72 3.60
CA LEU A 48 1.23 4.52 2.81
C LEU A 48 0.71 3.41 3.73
N VAL A 49 -0.45 2.85 3.41
CA VAL A 49 -1.09 1.81 4.22
C VAL A 49 -1.25 0.53 3.41
N LEU A 50 -0.68 -0.56 3.91
CA LEU A 50 -0.84 -1.88 3.31
C LEU A 50 -2.17 -2.52 3.76
N ILE A 51 -3.13 -2.55 2.83
CA ILE A 51 -4.48 -3.08 3.07
C ILE A 51 -4.53 -4.61 2.91
N ALA A 52 -3.69 -5.17 2.05
CA ALA A 52 -3.73 -6.58 1.68
C ALA A 52 -2.31 -7.19 1.64
N PRO A 53 -1.70 -7.52 2.80
CA PRO A 53 -0.35 -8.08 2.87
C PRO A 53 -0.23 -9.48 2.24
N ASP A 54 -1.35 -10.22 2.18
CA ASP A 54 -1.39 -11.57 1.64
C ASP A 54 -1.84 -11.60 0.15
N ALA A 55 -2.03 -10.45 -0.49
CA ALA A 55 -2.53 -10.37 -1.86
C ALA A 55 -1.41 -10.31 -2.90
N ASP A 56 -1.63 -11.02 -4.02
CA ASP A 56 -0.76 -10.90 -5.19
C ASP A 56 -1.02 -9.56 -5.90
N PRO A 57 0.00 -8.70 -6.07
CA PRO A 57 -0.17 -7.38 -6.67
C PRO A 57 -0.73 -7.41 -8.10
N GLN A 58 -0.55 -8.52 -8.85
CA GLN A 58 -1.05 -8.68 -10.22
C GLN A 58 -2.55 -9.03 -10.27
N SER A 59 -3.14 -9.53 -9.17
CA SER A 59 -4.51 -10.07 -9.17
C SER A 59 -5.60 -9.11 -8.68
N LEU A 60 -5.25 -7.98 -8.07
CA LEU A 60 -6.21 -7.00 -7.51
C LEU A 60 -6.80 -6.04 -8.55
#